data_AF-A0A358QL47-F1
#
_entry.id   AF-A0A358QL47-F1
#
_cell.length_a   1.000
_cell.length_b   1.000
_cell.length_c   1.000
_cell.angle_alpha   90.00
_cell.angle_beta   90.00
_cell.angle_gamma   90.00
#
_symmetry.space_group_name_H-M   'P 1'
#
loop_
_entity.id
_entity.type
_entity.pdbx_description
1 polymer ?
#
loop_
_entity_poly.entity_id
_entity_poly.type
_entity_poly.pdbx_seq_one_letter_code
_entity_poly.pdbx_strand_id
1 'polypeptide(L)'
;MLTLGTPRLLFATTPVAVMRERLAGADFLADVPAGPRGTTAETCRLGVRFPEEWPGEDALSMLPLWIAQRERPGDPGPWSDGVVIRREDRLAVGSMGFKAPPDTTGTVEIGYAVNRSQRGRGYATEMAGALVAWAFTQPGVQRVTAECLARNAASARVLEKLRFDRVGRRGSPEGELLLWERRGSGRELSPAELDALHGSGDAAAGAGTVVGFGDAPAARIQ
;
A
#
# COMPACT_ATOMS: atom_id res chain seq x y z
N MET A 1 18.69 -5.61 -7.07
CA MET A 1 18.43 -6.60 -6.01
C MET A 1 17.84 -5.85 -4.84
N LEU A 2 16.53 -5.92 -4.61
CA LEU A 2 15.88 -5.56 -3.33
C LEU A 2 14.40 -5.93 -3.43
N THR A 3 14.03 -7.01 -2.75
CA THR A 3 12.64 -7.25 -2.37
C THR A 3 12.18 -6.06 -1.54
N LEU A 4 11.12 -5.35 -1.95
CA LEU A 4 10.52 -4.33 -1.10
C LEU A 4 10.05 -5.00 0.19
N GLY A 5 10.67 -4.64 1.31
CA GLY A 5 10.45 -5.30 2.58
C GLY A 5 11.23 -4.66 3.71
N THR A 6 10.89 -5.06 4.93
CA THR A 6 11.41 -4.55 6.19
C THR A 6 11.83 -5.73 7.08
N PRO A 7 12.33 -5.53 8.31
CA PRO A 7 12.67 -6.64 9.19
C PRO A 7 11.50 -7.60 9.49
N ARG A 8 10.24 -7.11 9.52
CA ARG A 8 9.07 -7.94 9.84
C ARG A 8 8.17 -8.26 8.66
N LEU A 9 8.23 -7.44 7.61
CA LEU A 9 7.25 -7.48 6.52
C LEU A 9 7.91 -7.59 5.16
N LEU A 10 7.15 -8.12 4.21
CA LEU A 10 7.47 -8.20 2.79
C LEU A 10 6.31 -7.60 2.01
N PHE A 11 6.63 -6.95 0.90
CA PHE A 11 5.65 -6.53 -0.09
C PHE A 11 5.72 -7.47 -1.29
N ALA A 12 4.56 -7.82 -1.83
CA ALA A 12 4.44 -8.51 -3.10
C ALA A 12 3.29 -7.91 -3.91
N THR A 13 3.49 -7.65 -5.20
CA THR A 13 2.36 -7.30 -6.07
C THR A 13 1.37 -8.45 -6.05
N THR A 14 0.10 -8.15 -5.74
CA THR A 14 -0.96 -9.15 -5.66
C THR A 14 -1.11 -9.80 -7.04
N PRO A 15 -1.12 -11.12 -7.22
CA PRO A 15 -1.49 -11.71 -8.51
C PRO A 15 -3.01 -11.64 -8.76
N VAL A 16 -3.44 -11.54 -10.02
CA VAL A 16 -4.87 -11.64 -10.39
C VAL A 16 -5.46 -12.97 -9.91
N ALA A 17 -4.69 -14.07 -9.98
CA ALA A 17 -5.11 -15.38 -9.47
C ALA A 17 -5.44 -15.35 -7.97
N VAL A 18 -4.67 -14.63 -7.14
CA VAL A 18 -4.95 -14.47 -5.71
C VAL A 18 -6.24 -13.69 -5.46
N MET A 19 -6.50 -12.65 -6.27
CA MET A 19 -7.75 -11.89 -6.17
C MET A 19 -8.96 -12.76 -6.53
N ARG A 20 -8.83 -13.60 -7.56
CA ARG A 20 -9.89 -14.53 -7.98
C ARG A 20 -10.13 -15.62 -6.93
N GLU A 21 -9.07 -16.18 -6.36
CA GLU A 21 -9.15 -17.16 -5.28
C GLU A 21 -9.87 -16.55 -4.06
N ARG A 22 -9.54 -15.30 -3.71
CA ARG A 22 -10.22 -14.58 -2.63
C ARG A 22 -11.71 -14.38 -2.84
N LEU A 23 -12.15 -14.18 -4.08
CA LEU A 23 -13.57 -14.07 -4.40
C LEU A 23 -14.29 -15.42 -4.32
N ALA A 24 -13.57 -16.53 -4.41
CA ALA A 24 -14.11 -17.89 -4.32
C ALA A 24 -14.08 -18.47 -2.90
N GLY A 25 -13.17 -18.01 -2.03
CA GLY A 25 -12.94 -18.59 -0.71
C GLY A 25 -12.54 -17.59 0.38
N ALA A 26 -12.89 -17.93 1.62
CA ALA A 26 -12.61 -17.12 2.81
C ALA A 26 -11.19 -17.33 3.37
N ASP A 27 -10.64 -18.54 3.33
CA ASP A 27 -9.27 -18.80 3.82
C ASP A 27 -8.56 -19.66 2.79
N PHE A 28 -7.36 -19.25 2.35
CA PHE A 28 -6.62 -20.00 1.33
C PHE A 28 -5.11 -19.81 1.42
N LEU A 29 -4.39 -20.72 0.76
CA LEU A 29 -2.95 -20.65 0.53
C LEU A 29 -2.72 -20.36 -0.95
N ALA A 30 -1.82 -19.43 -1.25
CA ALA A 30 -1.42 -19.16 -2.62
C ALA A 30 0.04 -18.75 -2.72
N ASP A 31 0.65 -19.06 -3.86
CA ASP A 31 2.00 -18.59 -4.20
C ASP A 31 1.96 -17.19 -4.79
N VAL A 32 2.76 -16.29 -4.24
CA VAL A 32 2.93 -14.92 -4.73
C VAL A 32 4.38 -14.64 -5.12
N PRO A 33 4.63 -13.72 -6.07
CA PRO A 33 5.98 -13.24 -6.35
C PRO A 33 6.58 -12.51 -5.15
N ALA A 34 7.90 -12.62 -4.93
CA ALA A 34 8.58 -11.99 -3.81
C ALA A 34 8.97 -10.52 -4.07
N GLY A 35 8.04 -9.66 -4.45
CA GLY A 35 8.34 -8.24 -4.63
C GLY A 35 7.35 -7.47 -5.51
N PRO A 36 7.64 -6.20 -5.80
CA PRO A 36 6.94 -5.46 -6.84
C PRO A 36 7.13 -6.11 -8.20
N ARG A 37 6.09 -6.05 -9.04
CA ARG A 37 6.13 -6.50 -10.44
C ARG A 37 7.24 -5.80 -11.21
N GLY A 38 7.89 -6.54 -12.11
CA GLY A 38 9.00 -6.05 -12.93
C GLY A 38 10.35 -6.00 -12.20
N THR A 39 10.42 -6.44 -10.94
CA THR A 39 11.68 -6.54 -10.20
C THR A 39 12.26 -7.95 -10.27
N THR A 40 13.58 -8.10 -10.12
CA THR A 40 14.22 -9.44 -10.13
C THR A 40 13.69 -10.35 -9.02
N ALA A 41 13.17 -9.78 -7.94
CA ALA A 41 12.61 -10.53 -6.83
C ALA A 41 11.27 -11.22 -7.18
N GLU A 42 10.59 -10.79 -8.26
CA GLU A 42 9.41 -11.46 -8.80
C GLU A 42 9.67 -12.93 -9.21
N THR A 43 10.93 -13.28 -9.51
CA THR A 43 11.32 -14.66 -9.85
C THR A 43 11.22 -15.63 -8.67
N CYS A 44 11.34 -15.15 -7.43
CA CYS A 44 11.14 -15.97 -6.24
C CYS A 44 9.63 -16.06 -5.93
N ARG A 45 9.18 -17.26 -5.53
CA ARG A 45 7.79 -17.52 -5.16
C ARG A 45 7.67 -17.81 -3.67
N LEU A 46 6.55 -17.40 -3.13
CA LEU A 46 6.29 -17.30 -1.71
C LEU A 46 4.92 -17.90 -1.42
N GLY A 47 4.88 -19.04 -0.72
CA GLY A 47 3.64 -19.56 -0.16
C GLY A 47 3.13 -18.61 0.93
N VAL A 48 1.92 -18.10 0.78
CA VAL A 48 1.31 -17.11 1.69
C VAL A 48 -0.07 -17.59 2.12
N ARG A 49 -0.36 -17.46 3.41
CA ARG A 49 -1.70 -17.69 3.98
C ARG A 49 -2.51 -16.42 3.94
N PHE A 50 -3.68 -16.48 3.30
CA PHE A 50 -4.63 -15.39 3.21
C PHE A 50 -5.81 -15.67 4.15
N PRO A 51 -5.94 -14.94 5.28
CA PRO A 51 -7.06 -15.10 6.19
C PRO A 51 -8.34 -14.43 5.67
N GLU A 52 -9.50 -14.78 6.25
CA GLU A 52 -10.83 -14.26 5.90
C GLU A 52 -10.93 -12.75 5.94
N GLU A 53 -10.23 -12.13 6.89
CA GLU A 53 -10.19 -10.67 7.04
C GLU A 53 -9.39 -9.96 5.95
N TRP A 54 -8.59 -10.66 5.14
CA TRP A 54 -7.86 -10.07 4.02
C TRP A 54 -8.76 -9.96 2.78
N PRO A 55 -8.73 -8.84 2.03
CA PRO A 55 -7.91 -7.62 2.21
C PRO A 55 -8.58 -6.54 3.08
N GLY A 56 -9.66 -6.88 3.79
CA GLY A 56 -10.59 -5.94 4.42
C GLY A 56 -11.79 -5.66 3.50
N GLU A 57 -12.93 -5.29 4.09
CA GLU A 57 -14.21 -5.14 3.38
C GLU A 57 -14.15 -4.12 2.23
N ASP A 58 -13.56 -2.95 2.47
CA ASP A 58 -13.42 -1.89 1.46
C ASP A 58 -12.55 -2.33 0.27
N ALA A 59 -11.52 -3.14 0.51
CA ALA A 59 -10.67 -3.64 -0.57
C ALA A 59 -11.30 -4.86 -1.27
N LEU A 60 -12.06 -5.67 -0.52
CA LEU A 60 -12.76 -6.85 -1.04
C LEU A 60 -13.79 -6.44 -2.10
N SER A 61 -14.56 -5.38 -1.83
CA SER A 61 -15.55 -4.84 -2.78
C SER A 61 -14.92 -4.30 -4.07
N MET A 62 -13.64 -3.91 -4.02
CA MET A 62 -12.91 -3.34 -5.15
C MET A 62 -12.16 -4.38 -6.00
N LEU A 63 -12.00 -5.63 -5.53
CA LEU A 63 -11.28 -6.67 -6.27
C LEU A 63 -11.80 -6.89 -7.70
N PRO A 64 -13.11 -6.93 -7.99
CA PRO A 64 -13.59 -7.10 -9.36
C PRO A 64 -13.11 -5.99 -10.30
N LEU A 65 -13.07 -4.74 -9.80
CA LEU A 65 -12.54 -3.61 -10.57
C LEU A 65 -11.04 -3.73 -10.80
N TRP A 66 -10.26 -4.09 -9.78
CA TRP A 66 -8.80 -4.24 -9.91
C TRP A 66 -8.42 -5.40 -10.84
N ILE A 67 -9.17 -6.52 -10.80
CA ILE A 67 -9.02 -7.62 -11.75
C ILE A 67 -9.23 -7.10 -13.18
N ALA A 68 -10.36 -6.43 -13.43
CA ALA A 68 -10.67 -5.90 -14.75
C ALA A 68 -9.64 -4.87 -15.23
N GLN A 69 -9.12 -4.02 -14.34
CA GLN A 69 -8.06 -3.07 -14.66
C GLN A 69 -6.75 -3.75 -15.07
N ARG A 70 -6.38 -4.84 -14.40
CA ARG A 70 -5.13 -5.58 -14.65
C ARG A 70 -5.19 -6.48 -15.87
N GLU A 71 -6.38 -6.81 -16.33
CA GLU A 71 -6.58 -7.56 -17.58
C GLU A 71 -6.60 -6.66 -18.81
N ARG A 72 -6.66 -5.32 -18.63
CA ARG A 72 -6.48 -4.39 -19.73
C ARG A 72 -5.03 -4.42 -20.23
N PRO A 73 -4.81 -4.25 -21.54
CA PRO A 73 -3.47 -4.11 -22.08
C PRO A 73 -2.72 -2.94 -21.44
N GLY A 74 -1.47 -3.19 -21.04
CA GLY A 74 -0.61 -2.23 -20.37
C GLY A 74 -0.05 -2.82 -19.07
N ASP A 75 1.27 -2.81 -18.92
CA ASP A 75 1.90 -3.20 -17.67
C ASP A 75 2.06 -1.96 -16.79
N PRO A 76 1.34 -1.84 -15.65
CA PRO A 76 1.58 -0.75 -14.71
C PRO A 76 2.95 -0.87 -14.03
N GLY A 77 3.70 -1.95 -14.30
CA GLY A 77 4.97 -2.25 -13.67
C GLY A 77 4.79 -2.36 -12.16
N PRO A 78 5.70 -1.78 -11.36
CA PRO A 78 5.64 -1.88 -9.91
C PRO A 78 4.52 -1.02 -9.27
N TRP A 79 3.80 -0.22 -10.05
CA TRP A 79 2.82 0.76 -9.59
C TRP A 79 1.42 0.13 -9.44
N SER A 80 1.27 -0.74 -8.45
CA SER A 80 0.04 -1.48 -8.20
C SER A 80 -0.20 -1.75 -6.73
N ASP A 81 -1.41 -2.22 -6.40
CA ASP A 81 -1.69 -2.83 -5.10
C ASP A 81 -0.88 -4.11 -4.89
N GLY A 82 -0.53 -4.34 -3.64
CA GLY A 82 0.23 -5.49 -3.19
C GLY A 82 -0.25 -6.01 -1.85
N VAL A 83 0.10 -7.26 -1.59
CA VAL A 83 -0.08 -7.90 -0.29
C VAL A 83 1.09 -7.55 0.61
N VAL A 84 0.79 -7.25 1.88
CA VAL A 84 1.77 -7.12 2.94
C VAL A 84 1.84 -8.44 3.68
N ILE A 85 2.99 -9.08 3.63
CA ILE A 85 3.22 -10.43 4.14
C ILE A 85 4.12 -10.34 5.35
N ARG A 86 3.69 -10.93 6.47
CA ARG A 86 4.54 -11.08 7.64
C ARG A 86 5.58 -12.17 7.41
N ARG A 87 6.83 -11.88 7.75
CA ARG A 87 7.95 -12.80 7.50
C ARG A 87 7.90 -14.07 8.34
N GLU A 88 7.50 -13.95 9.60
CA GLU A 88 7.60 -15.03 10.60
C GLU A 88 6.79 -16.27 10.22
N ASP A 89 5.62 -16.08 9.64
CA ASP A 89 4.65 -17.15 9.38
C ASP A 89 3.97 -17.04 8.01
N ARG A 90 4.46 -16.14 7.14
CA ARG A 90 3.97 -15.94 5.78
C ARG A 90 2.48 -15.58 5.73
N LEU A 91 1.96 -14.89 6.75
CA LEU A 91 0.58 -14.43 6.79
C LEU A 91 0.40 -13.13 5.99
N ALA A 92 -0.64 -13.05 5.15
CA ALA A 92 -1.11 -11.79 4.59
C ALA A 92 -1.75 -10.94 5.70
N VAL A 93 -1.08 -9.87 6.10
CA VAL A 93 -1.50 -9.00 7.22
C VAL A 93 -2.17 -7.70 6.76
N GLY A 94 -2.23 -7.47 5.45
CA GLY A 94 -2.88 -6.31 4.88
C GLY A 94 -2.61 -6.16 3.38
N SER A 95 -3.04 -5.02 2.84
CA SER A 95 -2.83 -4.64 1.45
C SER A 95 -2.34 -3.21 1.39
N MET A 96 -1.29 -2.97 0.61
CA MET A 96 -0.71 -1.63 0.41
C MET A 96 -0.22 -1.50 -1.01
N GLY A 97 0.04 -0.29 -1.49
CA GLY A 97 0.65 -0.10 -2.80
C GLY A 97 0.32 1.25 -3.38
N PHE A 98 0.39 1.33 -4.71
CA PHE A 98 0.16 2.56 -5.47
C PHE A 98 -1.14 2.47 -6.24
N LYS A 99 -1.85 3.60 -6.37
CA LYS A 99 -3.07 3.67 -7.18
C LYS A 99 -2.79 3.72 -8.68
N ALA A 100 -1.66 4.30 -9.08
CA ALA A 100 -1.24 4.46 -10.47
C ALA A 100 0.28 4.75 -10.56
N PRO A 101 0.89 4.63 -11.76
CA PRO A 101 2.21 5.17 -12.04
C PRO A 101 2.32 6.68 -11.79
N PRO A 102 3.55 7.23 -11.71
CA PRO A 102 3.75 8.67 -11.54
C PRO A 102 3.05 9.46 -12.64
N ASP A 103 2.30 10.49 -12.25
CA ASP A 103 1.69 11.42 -13.21
C ASP A 103 2.73 12.35 -13.86
N THR A 104 2.28 13.24 -14.74
CA THR A 104 3.16 14.21 -15.43
C THR A 104 3.88 15.19 -14.50
N THR A 105 3.46 15.28 -13.24
CA THR A 105 4.10 16.08 -12.19
C THR A 105 5.03 15.25 -11.29
N GLY A 106 5.20 13.96 -11.59
CA GLY A 106 5.99 13.04 -10.77
C GLY A 106 5.29 12.63 -9.47
N THR A 107 3.96 12.68 -9.43
CA THR A 107 3.18 12.35 -8.23
C THR A 107 2.68 10.91 -8.29
N VAL A 108 2.88 10.17 -7.20
CA VAL A 108 2.25 8.86 -6.97
C VAL A 108 1.39 8.90 -5.73
N GLU A 109 0.26 8.20 -5.74
CA GLU A 109 -0.60 8.08 -4.58
C GLU A 109 -0.49 6.69 -3.97
N ILE A 110 -0.29 6.62 -2.65
CA ILE A 110 -0.27 5.36 -1.90
C ILE A 110 -1.61 5.07 -1.22
N GLY A 111 -1.98 3.80 -1.19
CA GLY A 111 -3.07 3.25 -0.38
C GLY A 111 -2.55 2.20 0.58
N TYR A 112 -3.13 2.12 1.77
CA TYR A 112 -2.82 1.05 2.72
C TYR A 112 -4.01 0.66 3.61
N ALA A 113 -4.08 -0.62 3.92
CA ALA A 113 -5.01 -1.24 4.86
C ALA A 113 -4.29 -2.36 5.62
N VAL A 114 -4.55 -2.46 6.93
CA VAL A 114 -4.06 -3.54 7.78
C VAL A 114 -5.26 -4.31 8.31
N ASN A 115 -5.17 -5.64 8.22
CA ASN A 115 -6.17 -6.56 8.72
C ASN A 115 -6.54 -6.27 10.18
N ARG A 116 -7.82 -6.44 10.54
CA ARG A 116 -8.34 -6.02 11.86
C ARG A 116 -7.55 -6.64 13.01
N SER A 117 -7.24 -7.93 12.94
CA SER A 117 -6.49 -8.66 13.97
C SER A 117 -5.01 -8.26 14.08
N GLN A 118 -4.49 -7.55 13.06
CA GLN A 118 -3.09 -7.17 12.93
C GLN A 118 -2.84 -5.67 13.20
N ARG A 119 -3.88 -4.89 13.49
CA ARG A 119 -3.78 -3.45 13.85
C ARG A 119 -3.07 -3.26 15.19
N GLY A 120 -2.57 -2.05 15.44
CA GLY A 120 -1.84 -1.71 16.68
C GLY A 120 -0.40 -2.22 16.75
N ARG A 121 0.09 -2.97 15.75
CA ARG A 121 1.44 -3.57 15.72
C ARG A 121 2.50 -2.75 14.97
N GLY A 122 2.12 -1.56 14.47
CA GLY A 122 2.98 -0.68 13.68
C GLY A 122 3.17 -1.08 12.21
N TYR A 123 2.51 -2.13 11.72
CA TYR A 123 2.70 -2.63 10.35
C TYR A 123 2.36 -1.60 9.26
N ALA A 124 1.34 -0.77 9.48
CA ALA A 124 0.99 0.32 8.56
C ALA A 124 2.16 1.29 8.37
N THR A 125 2.71 1.83 9.47
CA THR A 125 3.84 2.77 9.43
C THR A 125 5.08 2.14 8.82
N GLU A 126 5.42 0.91 9.21
CA GLU A 126 6.60 0.21 8.73
C GLU A 126 6.56 -0.02 7.21
N MET A 127 5.50 -0.64 6.70
CA MET A 127 5.43 -0.97 5.28
C MET A 127 5.12 0.26 4.41
N ALA A 128 4.27 1.19 4.85
CA ALA A 128 4.05 2.43 4.12
C ALA A 128 5.33 3.29 4.07
N GLY A 129 6.13 3.30 5.15
CA GLY A 129 7.44 3.96 5.15
C GLY A 129 8.40 3.36 4.11
N ALA A 130 8.46 2.03 4.03
CA ALA A 130 9.26 1.33 3.02
C ALA A 130 8.76 1.62 1.58
N LEU A 131 7.45 1.62 1.36
CA LEU A 131 6.84 1.98 0.07
C LEU A 131 7.18 3.41 -0.35
N VAL A 132 7.08 4.37 0.57
CA VAL A 132 7.42 5.78 0.31
C VAL A 132 8.91 5.94 0.00
N ALA A 133 9.78 5.28 0.77
CA ALA A 133 11.22 5.30 0.51
C ALA A 133 11.53 4.73 -0.87
N TRP A 134 10.97 3.57 -1.21
CA TRP A 134 11.13 2.94 -2.52
C TRP A 134 10.58 3.81 -3.65
N ALA A 135 9.43 4.48 -3.47
CA ALA A 135 8.86 5.38 -4.47
C ALA A 135 9.85 6.50 -4.81
N PHE A 136 10.48 7.13 -3.81
CA PHE A 136 11.46 8.18 -4.03
C PHE A 136 12.78 7.71 -4.64
N THR A 137 13.08 6.41 -4.67
CA THR A 137 14.22 5.88 -5.44
C THR A 137 13.87 5.65 -6.91
N GLN A 138 12.59 5.72 -7.30
CA GLN A 138 12.18 5.48 -8.69
C GLN A 138 12.36 6.74 -9.54
N PRO A 139 12.80 6.60 -10.81
CA PRO A 139 12.92 7.72 -11.72
C PRO A 139 11.59 8.46 -11.90
N GLY A 140 11.66 9.80 -11.82
CA GLY A 140 10.51 10.67 -12.08
C GLY A 140 9.56 10.88 -10.89
N VAL A 141 9.71 10.17 -9.77
CA VAL A 141 8.92 10.43 -8.57
C VAL A 141 9.47 11.63 -7.81
N GLN A 142 8.65 12.66 -7.65
CA GLN A 142 8.96 13.86 -6.89
C GLN A 142 8.09 14.00 -5.64
N ARG A 143 6.91 13.36 -5.66
CA ARG A 143 5.89 13.52 -4.64
C ARG A 143 5.13 12.23 -4.41
N VAL A 144 4.87 11.94 -3.15
CA VAL A 144 3.94 10.89 -2.72
C VAL A 144 2.73 11.54 -2.04
N THR A 145 1.52 11.15 -2.42
CA THR A 145 0.27 11.59 -1.81
C THR A 145 -0.48 10.45 -1.15
N ALA A 146 -1.40 10.79 -0.25
CA ALA A 146 -2.33 9.85 0.37
C ALA A 146 -3.60 10.58 0.82
N GLU A 147 -4.73 9.88 0.83
CA GLU A 147 -6.01 10.42 1.31
C GLU A 147 -6.63 9.53 2.40
N CYS A 148 -7.04 10.13 3.51
CA CYS A 148 -7.77 9.39 4.54
C CYS A 148 -9.00 10.17 5.02
N LEU A 149 -10.05 9.46 5.44
CA LEU A 149 -11.20 10.10 6.07
C LEU A 149 -10.76 10.88 7.30
N ALA A 150 -11.33 12.06 7.52
CA ALA A 150 -11.05 12.90 8.67
C ALA A 150 -11.36 12.17 10.01
N ARG A 151 -12.33 11.25 10.01
CA ARG A 151 -12.62 10.38 11.16
C ARG A 151 -11.58 9.26 11.39
N ASN A 152 -10.75 8.95 10.39
CA ASN A 152 -9.74 7.89 10.49
C ASN A 152 -8.45 8.43 11.12
N ALA A 153 -8.51 8.70 12.43
CA ALA A 153 -7.40 9.23 13.21
C ALA A 153 -6.17 8.31 13.23
N ALA A 154 -6.31 7.02 12.93
CA ALA A 154 -5.18 6.09 12.90
C ALA A 154 -4.35 6.26 11.61
N SER A 155 -5.00 6.40 10.45
CA SER A 155 -4.27 6.67 9.20
C SER A 155 -3.64 8.07 9.20
N ALA A 156 -4.33 9.08 9.75
CA ALA A 156 -3.73 10.41 9.94
C ALA A 156 -2.42 10.33 10.75
N ARG A 157 -2.43 9.59 11.88
CA ARG A 157 -1.22 9.36 12.70
C ARG A 157 -0.11 8.63 11.95
N VAL A 158 -0.43 7.68 11.07
CA VAL A 158 0.57 7.02 10.22
C VAL A 158 1.22 8.04 9.28
N LEU A 159 0.43 8.88 8.61
CA LEU A 159 0.93 9.90 7.67
C LEU A 159 1.78 10.96 8.37
N GLU A 160 1.37 11.41 9.57
CA GLU A 160 2.15 12.32 10.41
C GLU A 160 3.52 11.72 10.81
N LYS A 161 3.53 10.45 11.24
CA LYS A 161 4.79 9.73 11.56
C LYS A 161 5.71 9.65 10.33
N LEU A 162 5.13 9.44 9.15
CA LEU A 162 5.86 9.38 7.88
C LEU A 162 6.22 10.75 7.29
N ARG A 163 5.99 11.85 8.03
CA ARG A 163 6.31 13.23 7.64
C ARG A 163 5.58 13.69 6.38
N PHE A 164 4.33 13.27 6.23
CA PHE A 164 3.42 13.90 5.27
C PHE A 164 2.88 15.20 5.86
N ASP A 165 2.78 16.21 5.02
CA ASP A 165 2.10 17.47 5.30
C ASP A 165 0.64 17.36 4.88
N ARG A 166 -0.26 17.88 5.72
CA ARG A 166 -1.67 18.00 5.37
C ARG A 166 -1.88 19.23 4.48
N VAL A 167 -2.19 19.00 3.21
CA VAL A 167 -2.28 20.04 2.18
C VAL A 167 -3.71 20.47 1.85
N GLY A 168 -4.72 19.73 2.31
CA GLY A 168 -6.10 20.09 2.04
C GLY A 168 -7.15 19.14 2.60
N ARG A 169 -8.38 19.38 2.17
CA ARG A 169 -9.57 18.59 2.49
C ARG A 169 -10.51 18.56 1.30
N ARG A 170 -11.27 17.48 1.12
CA ARG A 170 -12.28 17.32 0.05
C ARG A 170 -13.46 16.51 0.58
N GLY A 171 -14.69 16.85 0.17
CA GLY A 171 -15.86 16.02 0.47
C GLY A 171 -15.93 14.78 -0.41
N SER A 172 -16.35 13.65 0.16
CA SER A 172 -16.71 12.42 -0.56
C SER A 172 -18.05 11.87 -0.03
N PRO A 173 -18.68 10.92 -0.73
CA PRO A 173 -19.88 10.23 -0.23
C PRO A 173 -19.68 9.57 1.15
N GLU A 174 -18.44 9.19 1.47
CA GLU A 174 -18.07 8.56 2.73
C GLU A 174 -17.77 9.57 3.84
N GLY A 175 -17.63 10.87 3.53
CA GLY A 175 -17.34 11.95 4.47
C GLY A 175 -16.21 12.88 4.01
N GLU A 176 -15.69 13.70 4.92
CA GLU A 176 -14.53 14.56 4.63
C GLU A 176 -13.25 13.72 4.52
N LEU A 177 -12.52 13.89 3.43
CA LEU A 177 -11.17 13.36 3.19
C LEU A 177 -10.15 14.43 3.52
N LEU A 178 -9.07 14.03 4.21
CA LEU A 178 -7.87 14.82 4.40
C LEU A 178 -6.85 14.44 3.32
N LEU A 179 -6.27 15.45 2.68
CA LEU A 179 -5.29 15.30 1.62
C LEU A 179 -3.89 15.49 2.19
N TRP A 180 -3.02 14.52 1.95
CA TRP A 180 -1.67 14.49 2.48
C TRP A 180 -0.64 14.40 1.36
N GLU A 181 0.48 15.09 1.55
CA GLU A 181 1.57 15.15 0.59
C GLU A 181 2.91 15.00 1.31
N ARG A 182 3.83 14.26 0.70
CA ARG A 182 5.24 14.29 1.05
C ARG A 182 6.07 14.50 -0.21
N ARG A 183 6.99 15.45 -0.16
CA ARG A 183 7.95 15.70 -1.24
C ARG A 183 9.24 14.94 -1.01
N GLY A 184 9.84 14.47 -2.09
CA GLY A 184 11.18 13.91 -2.07
C GLY A 184 12.16 15.02 -1.73
N SER A 185 13.01 14.82 -0.72
CA SER A 185 14.05 15.78 -0.31
C SER A 185 15.25 15.82 -1.28
N GLY A 186 15.22 15.04 -2.36
CA GLY A 186 16.41 14.69 -3.13
C GLY A 186 17.45 13.88 -2.34
N ARG A 187 17.13 13.48 -1.09
CA ARG A 187 18.00 12.74 -0.18
C ARG A 187 17.31 11.45 0.26
N GLU A 188 18.02 10.33 0.12
CA GLU A 188 17.59 9.02 0.59
C GLU A 188 17.47 9.00 2.13
N LEU A 189 16.40 8.40 2.67
CA LEU A 189 16.31 8.14 4.11
C LEU A 189 17.23 6.96 4.43
N SER A 190 18.12 7.14 5.40
CA SER A 190 19.01 6.09 5.87
C SER A 190 18.23 4.94 6.54
N PRO A 191 18.77 3.71 6.55
CA PRO A 191 18.19 2.59 7.31
C PRO A 191 17.92 2.92 8.77
N ALA A 192 18.76 3.76 9.40
CA ALA A 192 18.58 4.21 10.78
C ALA A 192 17.37 5.15 10.96
N GLU A 193 17.07 6.00 9.97
CA GLU A 193 15.87 6.86 10.00
C GLU A 193 14.59 6.03 9.83
N LEU A 194 14.63 4.96 9.03
CA LEU A 194 13.54 3.98 8.95
C LEU A 194 13.36 3.22 10.28
N ASP A 195 14.45 2.78 10.89
CA ASP A 195 14.42 2.09 12.19
C ASP A 195 13.95 3.00 13.34
N ALA A 196 14.30 4.29 13.32
CA ALA A 196 13.83 5.26 14.30
C ALA A 196 12.31 5.49 14.22
N LEU A 197 11.69 5.33 13.04
CA LEU A 197 10.23 5.36 12.88
C LEU A 197 9.55 4.12 13.48
N HIS A 198 10.29 3.02 13.65
CA HIS A 198 9.81 1.77 14.27
C HIS A 198 9.89 1.79 15.81
N GLY A 199 10.66 2.72 16.40
CA GLY A 199 11.13 2.65 17.80
C GLY A 199 10.21 3.17 18.92
N SER A 200 9.04 3.74 18.65
CA SER A 200 8.08 4.11 19.71
C SER A 200 6.88 3.19 19.68
N GLY A 201 6.90 2.17 20.53
CA GLY A 201 5.73 1.33 20.82
C GLY A 201 4.62 2.20 21.38
N ASP A 202 3.66 2.57 20.54
CA ASP A 202 2.34 2.98 20.99
C ASP A 202 1.29 2.71 19.92
N ALA A 203 0.24 2.02 20.35
CA ALA A 203 -0.74 1.35 19.50
C ALA A 203 -1.57 2.36 18.69
N ALA A 204 -1.37 2.40 17.38
CA ALA A 204 -2.42 2.83 16.46
C ALA A 204 -3.48 1.71 16.39
N ALA A 205 -4.21 1.52 17.48
CA ALA A 205 -5.44 0.76 17.49
C ALA A 205 -6.39 1.44 16.49
N GLY A 206 -6.75 0.72 15.42
CA GLY A 206 -7.75 1.19 14.46
C GLY A 206 -7.24 1.78 13.16
N ALA A 207 -6.08 1.37 12.63
CA ALA A 207 -5.69 1.69 11.24
C ALA A 207 -6.80 1.22 10.26
N GLY A 208 -7.76 2.11 9.99
CA GLY A 208 -8.75 1.95 8.95
C GLY A 208 -8.11 2.25 7.59
N THR A 209 -8.90 2.06 6.54
CA THR A 209 -8.49 2.26 5.15
C THR A 209 -8.10 3.73 4.90
N VAL A 210 -6.94 3.96 4.28
CA VAL A 210 -6.70 5.16 3.44
C VAL A 210 -7.58 4.98 2.23
N VAL A 211 -8.54 5.89 2.01
CA VAL A 211 -9.72 5.63 1.19
C VAL A 211 -9.35 5.18 -0.22
N GLY A 212 -9.93 4.03 -0.57
CA GLY A 212 -10.21 3.49 -1.91
C GLY A 212 -9.10 3.59 -2.96
N PHE A 213 -8.56 2.45 -3.39
CA PHE A 213 -7.99 2.33 -4.74
C PHE A 213 -9.15 2.42 -5.76
N GLY A 214 -9.70 3.60 -5.94
CA GLY A 214 -10.95 3.82 -6.65
C GLY A 214 -11.26 5.30 -6.77
N ASP A 215 -10.39 6.02 -7.47
CA ASP A 215 -10.69 7.20 -8.27
C ASP A 215 -9.37 7.71 -8.84
N ALA A 216 -8.81 6.97 -9.79
CA ALA A 216 -7.91 7.62 -10.74
C ALA A 216 -8.77 8.64 -11.50
N PRO A 217 -8.41 9.93 -11.55
CA PRO A 217 -9.09 10.84 -12.47
C PRO A 217 -8.96 10.22 -13.85
N ALA A 218 -10.11 10.00 -14.51
CA ALA A 218 -10.13 9.67 -15.92
C ALA A 218 -9.15 10.62 -16.62
N ALA A 219 -8.10 10.07 -17.23
CA ALA A 219 -7.19 10.83 -18.05
C ALA A 219 -8.06 11.62 -19.04
N ARG A 220 -8.19 12.94 -18.81
CA ARG A 220 -8.73 13.84 -19.82
C ARG A 220 -7.67 13.87 -20.90
N ILE A 221 -7.87 13.02 -21.91
CA ILE A 221 -7.23 13.18 -23.20
C ILE A 221 -7.77 14.51 -23.75
N GLN A 222 -6.93 15.53 -23.76
CA GLN A 222 -7.04 16.65 -24.70
C GLN A 222 -6.02 16.42 -25.81
#